data_AF-A0A2N5ACN1-F1
#
_entry.id   AF-A0A2N5ACN1-F1
#
_cell.length_a   1.000
_cell.length_b   1.000
_cell.length_c   1.000
_cell.angle_alpha   90.00
_cell.angle_beta   90.00
_cell.angle_gamma   90.00
#
_symmetry.space_group_name_H-M   'P 1'
#
loop_
_entity.id
_entity.type
_entity.pdbx_description
1 polymer ?
#
loop_
_entity_poly.entity_id
_entity_poly.type
_entity_poly.pdbx_seq_one_letter_code
_entity_poly.pdbx_strand_id
1 'polypeptide(L)'
;MSFSVDELARIAIDLQSDIGHTDRFSRLITTLRQILGCDASALLRYEAHQFVPLAIDGLAQDVLGRRFALEGHPRLEAIARAGDVVRFPA
;
A
#
# COMPACT_ATOMS: atom_id res chain seq x y z
N MET A 1 7.75 -1.63 19.80
CA MET A 1 7.00 -2.84 19.42
C MET A 1 7.99 -3.81 18.82
N SER A 2 8.15 -5.00 19.41
CA SER A 2 9.05 -6.05 18.90
C SER A 2 8.23 -6.99 18.03
N PHE A 3 8.58 -7.14 16.77
CA PHE A 3 8.00 -8.15 15.89
C PHE A 3 8.42 -9.55 16.37
N SER A 4 7.50 -10.49 16.44
CA SER A 4 7.84 -11.88 16.76
C SER A 4 8.44 -12.58 15.53
N VAL A 5 9.32 -13.54 15.76
CA VAL A 5 9.91 -14.38 14.70
C VAL A 5 8.83 -15.12 13.92
N ASP A 6 7.72 -15.49 14.57
CA ASP A 6 6.57 -16.13 13.93
C ASP A 6 5.87 -15.22 12.91
N GLU A 7 5.80 -13.91 13.18
CA GLU A 7 5.18 -12.94 12.27
C GLU A 7 6.04 -12.76 11.02
N LEU A 8 7.35 -12.66 11.21
CA LEU A 8 8.33 -12.58 10.11
C LEU A 8 8.33 -13.85 9.26
N ALA A 9 8.24 -15.03 9.89
CA ALA A 9 8.16 -16.32 9.19
C ALA A 9 6.89 -16.42 8.35
N ARG A 10 5.76 -15.93 8.87
CA ARG A 10 4.49 -15.94 8.15
C ARG A 10 4.50 -15.03 6.92
N ILE A 11 5.11 -13.85 7.04
CA ILE A 11 5.36 -12.95 5.92
C ILE A 11 6.24 -13.62 4.86
N ALA A 12 7.33 -14.29 5.25
CA ALA A 12 8.22 -14.96 4.32
C ALA A 12 7.53 -16.11 3.55
N ILE A 13 6.69 -16.90 4.23
CA ILE A 13 5.90 -17.97 3.61
C ILE A 13 4.85 -17.42 2.64
N ASP A 14 4.16 -16.33 3.03
CA ASP A 14 3.18 -15.67 2.18
C ASP A 14 3.81 -14.99 0.94
N LEU A 15 5.07 -14.57 1.02
CA LEU A 15 5.82 -14.08 -0.14
C LEU A 15 6.31 -15.22 -1.07
N GLN A 16 6.59 -16.41 -0.53
CA GLN A 16 7.08 -17.56 -1.29
C GLN A 16 5.98 -18.41 -1.94
N SER A 17 4.73 -18.25 -1.51
CA SER A 17 3.63 -19.02 -2.08
C SER A 17 3.30 -18.48 -3.48
N ASP A 18 3.54 -19.34 -4.49
CA ASP A 18 3.38 -19.12 -5.93
C ASP A 18 1.90 -18.92 -6.31
N ILE A 19 1.37 -17.75 -5.94
CA ILE A 19 0.00 -17.33 -6.20
C ILE A 19 0.11 -16.04 -7.01
N GLY A 20 -0.56 -16.01 -8.17
CA GLY A 20 -0.32 -15.08 -9.27
C GLY A 20 -0.07 -13.61 -8.88
N HIS A 21 0.67 -12.90 -9.73
CA HIS A 21 1.15 -11.51 -9.54
C HIS A 21 0.16 -10.51 -8.89
N THR A 22 -1.15 -10.71 -9.04
CA THR A 22 -2.21 -9.87 -8.45
C THR A 22 -2.35 -10.07 -6.94
N ASP A 23 -2.17 -11.29 -6.43
CA ASP A 23 -2.47 -11.63 -5.04
C ASP A 23 -1.37 -11.22 -4.06
N ARG A 24 -0.12 -11.10 -4.53
CA ARG A 24 1.01 -10.70 -3.69
C ARG A 24 0.87 -9.30 -3.10
N PHE A 25 0.35 -8.35 -3.89
CA PHE A 25 0.22 -6.96 -3.44
C PHE A 25 -0.95 -6.81 -2.48
N SER A 26 -2.06 -7.51 -2.75
CA SER A 26 -3.21 -7.57 -1.85
C SER A 26 -2.87 -8.20 -0.50
N ARG A 27 -2.10 -9.30 -0.48
CA ARG A 27 -1.60 -9.89 0.76
C ARG A 27 -0.69 -8.93 1.52
N LEU A 28 0.30 -8.33 0.85
CA LEU A 28 1.24 -7.40 1.47
C LEU A 28 0.53 -6.27 2.23
N ILE A 29 -0.39 -5.57 1.57
CA ILE A 29 -1.09 -4.45 2.20
C ILE A 29 -2.11 -4.90 3.24
N THR A 30 -2.70 -6.09 3.11
CA THR A 30 -3.55 -6.67 4.16
C THR A 30 -2.73 -6.92 5.43
N THR A 31 -1.55 -7.51 5.30
CA THR A 31 -0.63 -7.73 6.43
C THR A 31 -0.15 -6.41 7.02
N LEU A 32 0.21 -5.42 6.19
CA LEU A 32 0.60 -4.08 6.67
C LEU A 32 -0.53 -3.40 7.43
N ARG A 33 -1.78 -3.48 6.97
CA ARG A 33 -2.93 -2.91 7.65
C ARG A 33 -3.12 -3.53 9.04
N GLN A 34 -2.98 -4.86 9.15
CA GLN A 34 -3.07 -5.58 10.42
C GLN A 34 -1.96 -5.18 11.39
N ILE A 35 -0.72 -5.09 10.91
CA ILE A 35 0.46 -4.73 11.72
C ILE A 35 0.38 -3.28 12.20
N LEU A 36 -0.01 -2.37 11.31
CA LEU A 36 -0.08 -0.93 11.61
C LEU A 36 -1.36 -0.55 12.37
N GLY A 37 -2.35 -1.44 12.43
CA GLY A 37 -3.64 -1.19 13.07
C GLY A 37 -4.41 -0.03 12.42
N CYS A 38 -4.31 0.15 11.10
CA CYS A 38 -4.98 1.22 10.38
C CYS A 38 -6.30 0.77 9.73
N ASP A 39 -7.20 1.71 9.48
CA ASP A 39 -8.51 1.41 8.89
C ASP A 39 -8.41 1.06 7.40
N ALA A 40 -7.41 1.61 6.72
CA ALA A 40 -7.20 1.42 5.28
C ALA A 40 -5.72 1.47 4.90
N SER A 41 -5.37 0.78 3.81
CA SER A 41 -4.05 0.80 3.18
C SER A 41 -4.18 0.70 1.66
N ALA A 42 -3.25 1.31 0.93
CA ALA A 42 -3.22 1.25 -0.53
C ALA A 42 -1.78 1.20 -1.03
N LEU A 43 -1.54 0.37 -2.03
CA LEU A 43 -0.32 0.37 -2.80
C LEU A 43 -0.56 1.09 -4.12
N LEU A 44 0.19 2.16 -4.34
CA LEU A 44 0.11 2.99 -5.53
C LEU A 44 1.43 2.93 -6.30
N ARG A 45 1.35 2.77 -7.61
CA ARG A 45 2.50 2.88 -8.52
C ARG A 45 2.53 4.27 -9.12
N TYR A 46 3.70 4.90 -9.07
CA TYR A 46 3.91 6.19 -9.72
C TYR A 46 4.31 5.98 -11.18
N GLU A 47 3.48 6.45 -12.12
CA GLU A 47 3.77 6.38 -13.56
C GLU A 47 3.27 7.67 -14.21
N ALA A 48 4.07 8.30 -15.08
CA ALA A 48 3.64 9.46 -15.88
C ALA A 48 2.90 10.56 -15.09
N HIS A 49 3.43 10.97 -13.92
CA HIS A 49 2.84 12.01 -13.06
C HIS A 49 1.46 11.69 -12.45
N GLN A 50 1.14 10.41 -12.36
CA GLN A 50 -0.07 9.92 -11.70
C GLN A 50 0.23 8.70 -10.82
N PHE A 51 -0.60 8.53 -9.80
CA PHE A 51 -0.61 7.31 -8.99
C PHE A 51 -1.69 6.36 -9.47
N VAL A 52 -1.26 5.13 -9.74
CA VAL A 52 -2.08 4.01 -10.18
C VAL A 52 -2.23 3.02 -9.02
N PRO A 53 -3.45 2.79 -8.50
CA PRO A 53 -3.67 1.77 -7.50
C PRO A 53 -3.36 0.39 -8.04
N LEU A 54 -2.48 -0.33 -7.36
CA LEU A 54 -2.15 -1.72 -7.65
C LEU A 54 -2.94 -2.68 -6.77
N ALA A 55 -3.15 -2.29 -5.51
CA ALA A 55 -3.90 -3.06 -4.55
C ALA A 55 -4.36 -2.14 -3.41
N ILE A 56 -5.49 -2.47 -2.80
CA ILE A 56 -6.09 -1.73 -1.67
C ILE A 56 -6.61 -2.71 -0.62
N ASP A 57 -6.67 -2.28 0.63
CA ASP A 57 -7.39 -2.99 1.70
C ASP A 57 -8.04 -1.95 2.62
N GLY A 58 -9.32 -2.14 2.97
CA GLY A 58 -10.10 -1.18 3.76
C GLY A 58 -10.57 0.08 3.01
N LEU A 59 -10.39 0.17 1.68
CA LEU A 59 -10.93 1.24 0.81
C LEU A 59 -12.07 0.73 -0.08
N ALA A 60 -12.86 1.65 -0.63
CA ALA A 60 -13.88 1.33 -1.60
C ALA A 60 -13.27 0.74 -2.90
N GLN A 61 -13.93 -0.27 -3.49
CA GLN A 61 -13.38 -1.00 -4.64
C GLN A 61 -13.24 -0.14 -5.90
N ASP A 62 -14.01 0.94 -6.01
CA ASP A 62 -13.91 1.91 -7.11
C ASP A 62 -12.51 2.53 -7.20
N VAL A 63 -11.78 2.62 -6.09
CA VAL A 63 -10.41 3.15 -6.02
C VAL A 63 -9.49 2.40 -6.99
N LEU A 64 -9.60 1.07 -7.16
CA LEU A 64 -8.73 0.32 -8.08
C LEU A 64 -8.86 0.76 -9.55
N GLY A 65 -10.04 1.23 -9.95
CA GLY A 65 -10.30 1.75 -11.29
C GLY A 65 -9.83 3.19 -11.50
N ARG A 66 -9.41 3.89 -10.44
CA ARG A 66 -9.06 5.30 -10.49
C ARG A 66 -7.60 5.52 -10.85
N ARG A 67 -7.31 6.74 -11.28
CA ARG A 67 -5.98 7.28 -11.52
C ARG A 67 -5.91 8.64 -10.83
N PHE A 68 -4.86 8.87 -10.07
CA PHE A 68 -4.71 10.08 -9.26
C PHE A 68 -3.60 10.94 -9.84
N ALA A 69 -3.96 11.96 -10.63
CA ALA A 69 -3.00 12.93 -11.14
C ALA A 69 -2.45 13.78 -9.98
N LEU A 70 -1.12 13.98 -9.92
CA LEU A 70 -0.49 14.71 -8.82
C LEU A 70 -1.07 16.12 -8.64
N GLU A 71 -1.35 16.81 -9.74
CA GLU A 71 -1.90 18.18 -9.76
C GLU A 71 -3.24 18.29 -9.01
N GLY A 72 -4.04 17.23 -8.97
CA GLY A 72 -5.33 17.19 -8.27
C GLY A 72 -5.23 16.82 -6.78
N HIS A 73 -4.04 16.45 -6.30
CA HIS A 73 -3.88 15.82 -4.98
C HIS A 73 -2.62 16.31 -4.24
N PRO A 74 -2.69 17.43 -3.50
CA PRO A 74 -1.55 18.02 -2.80
C PRO A 74 -0.82 17.06 -1.86
N ARG A 75 -1.56 16.15 -1.19
CA ARG A 75 -0.95 15.12 -0.32
C ARG A 75 -0.17 14.08 -1.13
N LEU A 76 -0.67 13.65 -2.29
CA LEU A 76 0.05 12.71 -3.15
C LEU A 76 1.27 13.36 -3.79
N GLU A 77 1.16 14.64 -4.18
CA GLU A 77 2.30 15.43 -4.66
C GLU A 77 3.40 15.55 -3.59
N ALA A 78 3.03 15.77 -2.32
CA ALA A 78 3.98 15.78 -1.21
C ALA A 78 4.68 14.43 -1.03
N ILE A 79 3.95 13.31 -1.10
CA ILE A 79 4.53 11.95 -1.05
C ILE A 79 5.51 11.73 -2.22
N ALA A 80 5.14 12.11 -3.43
CA ALA A 80 5.98 11.92 -4.62
C ALA A 80 7.29 12.73 -4.56
N ARG A 81 7.29 13.89 -3.88
CA ARG A 81 8.47 14.76 -3.75
C ARG A 81 9.36 14.44 -2.54
N ALA A 82 8.82 13.85 -1.48
CA ALA A 82 9.55 13.72 -0.22
C ALA A 82 10.74 12.76 -0.29
N GLY A 83 10.70 11.74 -1.15
CA GLY A 83 11.76 10.73 -1.27
C GLY A 83 11.94 9.82 -0.04
N ASP A 84 11.18 10.06 1.03
CA ASP A 84 11.17 9.33 2.29
C ASP A 84 9.74 9.30 2.87
N VAL A 85 9.55 8.66 4.02
CA VAL A 85 8.26 8.53 4.71
C VAL A 85 7.65 9.89 5.03
N VAL A 86 6.40 10.10 4.59
CA VAL A 86 5.63 11.33 4.86
C VAL A 86 4.50 11.02 5.84
N ARG A 87 4.41 11.83 6.90
CA ARG A 87 3.28 11.82 7.83
C ARG A 87 2.50 13.13 7.73
N PHE A 88 1.19 13.03 7.49
CA PHE A 88 0.30 14.18 7.51
C PHE A 88 -0.31 14.37 8.91
N PRO A 89 -0.56 15.62 9.35
CA PRO A 89 -1.34 15.88 10.55
C PRO A 89 -2.80 15.43 10.37
N ALA A 90 -3.44 15.05 11.47
CA ALA A 90 -4.86 14.67 11.52
C ALA A 90 -5.76 15.88 11.29
#